data_AF-A0A4Q3ED84-F1
#
_entry.id   AF-A0A4Q3ED84-F1
#
_cell.length_a   1.000
_cell.length_b   1.000
_cell.length_c   1.000
_cell.angle_alpha   90.00
_cell.angle_beta   90.00
_cell.angle_gamma   90.00
#
_symmetry.space_group_name_H-M   'P 1'
#
loop_
_entity.id
_entity.type
_entity.pdbx_description
1 polymer ?
#
loop_
_entity_poly.entity_id
_entity_poly.type
_entity_poly.pdbx_seq_one_letter_code
_entity_poly.pdbx_strand_id
1 'polypeptide(L)'
;MEKKLQETEVLKALVKITRYIIFVSLLLVIGILTFVGSTFSGRGESAEAEVTISPGSPVFASTQTLPAKNMEKSIPADTWKAPDVSTIPAGKKGDMIRYGKDLLAHTAEYFGPKGSIAQITNGMNCQNCHLDAGTRIYGNNYASFI
;
A
#
# COMPACT_ATOMS: atom_id res chain seq x y z
N MET A 1 47.51 -25.89 -45.24
CA MET A 1 46.09 -25.92 -45.68
C MET A 1 45.15 -26.13 -44.50
N GLU A 2 45.51 -26.98 -43.53
CA GLU A 2 44.71 -27.28 -42.31
C GLU A 2 44.36 -26.06 -41.44
N LYS A 3 45.30 -25.12 -41.24
CA LYS A 3 45.05 -23.92 -40.41
C LYS A 3 43.90 -23.05 -40.92
N LYS A 4 43.77 -22.89 -42.25
CA LYS A 4 42.66 -22.13 -42.86
C LYS A 4 41.32 -22.84 -42.71
N LEU A 5 41.31 -24.17 -42.78
CA LEU A 5 40.09 -24.96 -42.58
C LEU A 5 39.59 -24.82 -41.14
N GLN A 6 40.51 -24.91 -40.17
CA GLN A 6 40.19 -24.74 -38.74
C GLN A 6 39.65 -23.35 -38.41
N GLU A 7 40.22 -22.29 -38.97
CA GLU A 7 39.72 -20.91 -38.80
C GLU A 7 38.29 -20.74 -39.35
N THR A 8 37.98 -21.35 -40.50
CA THR A 8 36.62 -21.26 -41.09
C THR A 8 35.56 -22.00 -40.28
N GLU A 9 35.91 -23.16 -39.69
CA GLU A 9 34.96 -23.92 -38.86
C GLU A 9 34.71 -23.22 -37.50
N VAL A 10 35.74 -22.63 -36.90
CA VAL A 10 35.60 -21.80 -35.69
C VAL A 10 34.73 -20.57 -35.97
N LEU A 11 34.93 -19.91 -37.12
CA LEU A 11 34.14 -18.73 -37.49
C LEU A 11 32.65 -19.08 -37.71
N LYS A 12 32.36 -20.21 -38.37
CA LYS A 12 30.98 -20.71 -38.54
C LYS A 12 30.34 -21.05 -37.19
N ALA A 13 31.09 -21.69 -36.30
CA ALA A 13 30.62 -22.04 -34.96
C ALA A 13 30.29 -20.78 -34.14
N LEU A 14 31.16 -19.77 -34.17
CA LEU A 14 30.94 -18.49 -33.49
C LEU A 14 29.68 -17.78 -33.99
N VAL A 15 29.49 -17.66 -35.31
CA VAL A 15 28.29 -17.05 -35.90
C VAL A 15 27.02 -17.79 -35.48
N LYS A 16 27.08 -19.13 -35.43
CA LYS A 16 25.95 -19.96 -35.03
C LYS A 16 25.60 -19.74 -33.55
N ILE A 17 26.60 -19.69 -32.67
CA ILE A 17 26.43 -19.43 -31.23
C ILE A 17 25.85 -18.03 -31.00
N THR A 18 26.41 -17.00 -31.65
CA THR A 18 25.88 -15.63 -31.55
C THR A 18 24.42 -15.56 -31.98
N ARG A 19 24.05 -16.23 -33.08
CA ARG A 19 22.67 -16.27 -33.55
C ARG A 19 21.73 -16.95 -32.54
N TYR A 20 22.16 -18.04 -31.91
CA TYR A 20 21.35 -18.69 -30.87
C TYR A 20 21.21 -17.83 -29.62
N ILE A 21 22.26 -17.14 -29.19
CA ILE A 21 22.19 -16.22 -28.04
C ILE A 21 21.19 -15.08 -28.31
N ILE A 22 21.23 -14.49 -29.50
CA ILE A 22 20.26 -13.45 -29.90
C ILE A 22 18.83 -14.02 -29.89
N PHE A 23 18.63 -15.23 -30.41
CA PHE A 23 17.30 -15.84 -30.47
C PHE A 23 16.74 -16.15 -29.06
N VAL A 24 17.56 -16.71 -28.17
CA VAL A 24 17.17 -17.03 -26.79
C VAL A 24 16.87 -15.75 -25.98
N SER A 25 17.69 -14.71 -26.16
CA SER A 25 17.44 -13.42 -25.49
C SER A 25 16.16 -12.75 -25.97
N LEU A 26 15.85 -12.80 -27.28
CA LEU A 26 14.57 -12.31 -27.81
C LEU A 26 13.37 -13.09 -27.24
N LEU A 27 13.46 -14.42 -27.15
CA LEU A 27 12.39 -15.23 -26.56
C LEU A 27 12.16 -14.91 -25.07
N LEU A 28 13.24 -14.68 -24.30
CA LEU A 28 13.12 -14.27 -22.91
C LEU A 28 12.43 -12.91 -22.76
N VAL A 29 12.81 -11.92 -23.59
CA VAL A 29 12.18 -10.58 -23.56
C VAL A 29 10.69 -10.67 -23.90
N ILE A 30 10.33 -11.43 -24.94
CA ILE A 30 8.92 -11.63 -25.33
C ILE A 30 8.15 -12.36 -24.21
N GLY A 31 8.75 -13.38 -23.58
CA GLY A 31 8.18 -14.07 -22.43
C GLY A 31 7.90 -13.14 -21.24
N ILE A 32 8.83 -12.23 -20.94
CA ILE A 32 8.66 -11.23 -19.88
C ILE A 32 7.52 -10.26 -20.23
N LEU A 33 7.51 -9.72 -21.46
CA LEU A 33 6.48 -8.78 -21.90
C LEU A 33 5.06 -9.39 -21.86
N THR A 34 4.92 -10.65 -22.28
CA THR A 34 3.64 -11.37 -22.21
C THR A 34 3.21 -11.66 -20.77
N PHE A 35 4.15 -12.02 -19.89
CA PHE A 35 3.87 -12.21 -18.46
C PHE A 35 3.41 -10.91 -17.78
N VAL A 36 4.12 -9.79 -18.01
CA VAL A 36 3.72 -8.48 -17.48
C VAL A 36 2.38 -8.03 -18.07
N GLY A 37 2.17 -8.19 -19.37
CA GLY A 37 0.89 -7.86 -20.01
C GLY A 37 -0.29 -8.66 -19.45
N SER A 38 -0.10 -9.96 -19.19
CA SER A 38 -1.15 -10.83 -18.64
C SER A 38 -1.51 -10.50 -17.19
N THR A 39 -0.53 -10.14 -16.36
CA THR A 39 -0.77 -9.73 -14.97
C THR A 39 -1.41 -8.34 -14.85
N PHE A 40 -1.22 -7.50 -15.86
CA PHE A 40 -1.79 -6.15 -15.89
C PHE A 40 -3.18 -6.07 -16.55
N SER A 41 -3.46 -6.91 -17.55
CA SER A 41 -4.73 -6.87 -18.32
C SER A 41 -5.92 -7.49 -17.59
N GLY A 42 -5.70 -8.20 -16.47
CA GLY A 42 -6.76 -8.85 -15.68
C GLY A 42 -7.42 -7.96 -14.61
N ARG A 43 -7.13 -6.65 -14.56
CA ARG A 43 -7.72 -5.72 -13.57
C ARG A 43 -8.57 -4.62 -14.22
N GLY A 44 -9.36 -4.99 -15.21
CA GLY A 44 -10.44 -4.18 -15.76
C GLY A 44 -11.78 -4.86 -15.47
N GLU A 45 -12.72 -4.08 -14.94
CA GLU A 45 -14.14 -4.42 -14.73
C GLU A 45 -14.45 -5.40 -13.57
N SER A 46 -14.73 -4.83 -12.39
CA SER A 46 -15.68 -5.46 -11.47
C SER A 46 -16.58 -4.36 -10.94
N ALA A 47 -17.83 -4.50 -11.34
CA ALA A 47 -18.97 -3.64 -11.13
C ALA A 47 -19.08 -3.08 -9.71
N GLU A 48 -19.66 -1.89 -9.63
CA GLU A 48 -20.29 -1.34 -8.43
C GLU A 48 -21.15 -2.42 -7.76
N ALA A 49 -20.72 -2.89 -6.59
CA ALA A 49 -21.61 -3.59 -5.68
C ALA A 49 -22.44 -2.52 -4.95
N GLU A 50 -23.65 -2.30 -5.44
CA GLU A 50 -24.69 -1.55 -4.75
C GLU A 50 -24.91 -2.14 -3.34
N VAL A 51 -24.59 -1.35 -2.31
CA VAL A 51 -24.82 -1.73 -0.91
C VAL A 51 -26.32 -1.61 -0.62
N THR A 52 -27.06 -2.71 -0.78
CA THR A 52 -28.44 -2.81 -0.33
C THR A 52 -28.46 -3.06 1.18
N ILE A 53 -28.70 -2.01 1.96
CA ILE A 53 -28.95 -2.14 3.40
C ILE A 53 -30.39 -2.65 3.59
N SER A 54 -30.54 -3.90 4.03
CA SER A 54 -31.83 -4.45 4.49
C SER A 54 -31.94 -4.31 6.02
N PRO A 55 -33.04 -3.75 6.56
CA PRO A 55 -33.22 -3.59 8.00
C PRO A 55 -33.89 -4.85 8.57
N GLY A 56 -33.17 -5.63 9.39
CA GLY A 56 -33.84 -6.64 10.19
C GLY A 56 -32.97 -7.75 10.76
N SER A 57 -32.81 -7.71 12.09
CA SER A 57 -32.56 -8.83 13.01
C SER A 57 -31.09 -9.20 13.31
N PRO A 58 -30.82 -9.75 14.51
CA PRO A 58 -30.77 -8.99 15.75
C PRO A 58 -29.39 -9.05 16.40
N VAL A 59 -29.14 -8.02 17.20
CA VAL A 59 -28.21 -7.92 18.33
C VAL A 59 -27.64 -9.27 18.78
N PHE A 60 -26.33 -9.44 18.60
CA PHE A 60 -25.53 -10.45 19.32
C PHE A 60 -25.62 -10.17 20.82
N ALA A 61 -26.59 -10.79 21.48
CA ALA A 61 -26.61 -10.97 22.91
C ALA A 61 -25.79 -12.22 23.24
N SER A 62 -24.52 -12.01 23.59
CA SER A 62 -23.81 -12.92 24.49
C SER A 62 -22.80 -12.12 25.30
N THR A 63 -23.33 -11.31 26.21
CA THR A 63 -22.58 -10.78 27.34
C THR A 63 -22.26 -11.93 28.27
N GLN A 64 -21.06 -12.50 28.15
CA GLN A 64 -20.45 -13.21 29.27
C GLN A 64 -19.73 -12.17 30.12
N THR A 65 -20.41 -11.73 31.18
CA THR A 65 -19.84 -10.93 32.26
C THR A 65 -18.90 -11.82 33.07
N LEU A 66 -17.63 -11.88 32.67
CA LEU A 66 -16.56 -12.11 33.63
C LEU A 66 -16.31 -10.76 34.33
N PRO A 67 -16.13 -10.71 35.67
CA PRO A 67 -15.63 -9.50 36.30
C PRO A 67 -14.18 -9.33 35.85
N ALA A 68 -13.99 -8.63 34.74
CA ALA A 68 -12.74 -7.93 34.49
C ALA A 68 -12.63 -6.94 35.64
N LYS A 69 -11.95 -7.38 36.71
CA LYS A 69 -11.40 -6.51 37.73
C LYS A 69 -10.65 -5.44 36.93
N ASN A 70 -11.26 -4.26 36.82
CA ASN A 70 -10.72 -3.09 36.15
C ASN A 70 -9.35 -2.81 36.75
N MET A 71 -8.33 -3.41 36.18
CA MET A 71 -7.02 -2.80 36.03
C MET A 71 -7.09 -2.00 34.74
N GLU A 72 -8.06 -1.08 34.67
CA GLU A 72 -7.89 0.09 33.83
C GLU A 72 -6.74 0.84 34.48
N LYS A 73 -5.54 0.57 33.99
CA LYS A 73 -4.37 1.35 34.34
C LYS A 73 -4.68 2.77 33.88
N SER A 74 -5.16 3.60 34.80
CA SER A 74 -5.58 4.96 34.51
C SER A 74 -4.44 5.66 33.80
N ILE A 75 -4.71 6.23 32.63
CA ILE A 75 -3.72 7.06 31.93
C ILE A 75 -3.35 8.19 32.90
N PRO A 76 -2.05 8.37 33.23
CA PRO A 76 -1.62 9.43 34.13
C PRO A 76 -2.15 10.79 33.68
N ALA A 77 -2.60 11.62 34.63
CA ALA A 77 -3.25 12.89 34.32
C ALA A 77 -2.35 13.89 33.56
N ASP A 78 -1.03 13.74 33.73
CA ASP A 78 0.05 14.46 33.07
C ASP A 78 0.39 13.93 31.67
N THR A 79 -0.24 12.83 31.23
CA THR A 79 -0.04 12.31 29.87
C THR A 79 -0.59 13.29 28.84
N TRP A 80 0.20 13.58 27.81
CA TRP A 80 -0.22 14.39 26.69
C TRP A 80 -1.52 13.89 26.05
N LYS A 81 -2.38 14.83 25.64
CA LYS A 81 -3.62 14.57 24.91
C LYS A 81 -3.65 15.46 23.67
N ALA A 82 -4.00 14.87 22.53
CA ALA A 82 -4.24 15.65 21.33
C ALA A 82 -5.42 16.62 21.54
N PRO A 83 -5.37 17.83 20.98
CA PRO A 83 -6.53 18.73 20.95
C PRO A 83 -7.72 18.07 20.26
N ASP A 84 -8.92 18.35 20.76
CA ASP A 84 -10.15 17.83 20.17
C ASP A 84 -10.38 18.40 18.76
N VAL A 85 -10.87 17.57 17.84
CA VAL A 85 -11.10 17.95 16.43
C VAL A 85 -12.09 19.12 16.31
N SER A 86 -13.04 19.24 17.24
CA SER A 86 -13.98 20.35 17.31
C SER A 86 -13.31 21.70 17.61
N THR A 87 -12.10 21.69 18.18
CA THR A 87 -11.33 22.91 18.47
C THR A 87 -10.57 23.45 17.25
N ILE A 88 -10.55 22.71 16.13
CA ILE A 88 -9.92 23.18 14.89
C ILE A 88 -10.66 24.42 14.39
N PRO A 89 -9.97 25.55 14.15
CA PRO A 89 -10.60 26.81 13.76
C PRO A 89 -11.38 26.68 12.44
N ALA A 90 -12.27 27.63 12.18
CA ALA A 90 -12.90 27.76 10.88
C ALA A 90 -11.95 28.39 9.84
N GLY A 91 -12.29 28.22 8.56
CA GLY A 91 -11.59 28.82 7.43
C GLY A 91 -10.27 28.13 7.08
N LYS A 92 -9.52 28.76 6.15
CA LYS A 92 -8.39 28.14 5.45
C LYS A 92 -7.39 27.42 6.34
N LYS A 93 -7.05 27.99 7.51
CA LYS A 93 -6.10 27.37 8.44
C LYS A 93 -6.66 26.06 9.01
N GLY A 94 -7.92 26.07 9.42
CA GLY A 94 -8.58 24.86 9.92
C GLY A 94 -8.78 23.81 8.84
N ASP A 95 -9.11 24.24 7.64
CA ASP A 95 -9.28 23.35 6.48
C ASP A 95 -7.97 22.62 6.16
N MET A 96 -6.83 23.32 6.23
CA MET A 96 -5.51 22.71 6.08
C MET A 96 -5.19 21.69 7.19
N ILE A 97 -5.63 21.93 8.42
CA ILE A 97 -5.45 20.97 9.53
C ILE A 97 -6.31 19.72 9.29
N ARG A 98 -7.58 19.91 8.91
CA ARG A 98 -8.49 18.80 8.58
C ARG A 98 -7.98 17.99 7.40
N TYR A 99 -7.49 18.68 6.37
CA TYR A 99 -6.87 18.06 5.20
C TYR A 99 -5.62 17.26 5.56
N GLY A 100 -4.71 17.81 6.36
CA GLY A 100 -3.54 17.09 6.84
C GLY A 100 -3.91 15.84 7.64
N LYS A 101 -4.92 15.93 8.51
CA LYS A 101 -5.45 14.77 9.25
C LYS A 101 -6.01 13.70 8.30
N ASP A 102 -6.77 14.10 7.29
CA ASP A 102 -7.32 13.17 6.29
C ASP A 102 -6.22 12.47 5.48
N LEU A 103 -5.20 13.22 5.03
CA LEU A 103 -4.03 12.66 4.34
C LEU A 103 -3.31 11.60 5.17
N LEU A 104 -3.19 11.79 6.49
CA LEU A 104 -2.58 10.81 7.39
C LEU A 104 -3.45 9.54 7.53
N ALA A 105 -4.77 9.71 7.52
CA ALA A 105 -5.72 8.61 7.63
C ALA A 105 -5.81 7.79 6.32
N HIS A 106 -5.71 8.45 5.17
CA HIS A 106 -6.01 7.87 3.85
C HIS A 106 -4.87 8.03 2.84
N THR A 107 -3.61 8.06 3.29
CA THR A 107 -2.43 8.30 2.44
C THR A 107 -2.38 7.40 1.20
N ALA A 108 -2.78 6.13 1.31
CA ALA A 108 -2.77 5.16 0.23
C ALA A 108 -3.79 5.48 -0.88
N GLU A 109 -4.89 6.17 -0.56
CA GLU A 109 -5.88 6.61 -1.54
C GLU A 109 -5.30 7.67 -2.50
N TYR A 110 -4.36 8.47 -2.02
CA TYR A 110 -3.72 9.51 -2.81
C TYR A 110 -2.39 9.05 -3.43
N PHE A 111 -1.59 8.27 -2.68
CA PHE A 111 -0.20 7.98 -3.03
C PHE A 111 0.14 6.48 -3.16
N GLY A 112 -0.81 5.58 -2.89
CA GLY A 112 -0.60 4.13 -2.96
C GLY A 112 -0.59 3.58 -4.39
N PRO A 113 -0.50 2.25 -4.58
CA PRO A 113 -0.47 1.64 -5.92
C PRO A 113 -1.71 1.90 -6.79
N LYS A 114 -2.81 2.37 -6.19
CA LYS A 114 -4.03 2.85 -6.88
C LYS A 114 -4.31 4.33 -6.56
N GLY A 115 -3.28 5.07 -6.16
CA GLY A 115 -3.40 6.44 -5.68
C GLY A 115 -3.94 7.39 -6.74
N SER A 116 -4.79 8.32 -6.34
CA SER A 116 -5.42 9.33 -7.21
C SER A 116 -4.46 10.44 -7.64
N ILE A 117 -3.39 10.70 -6.89
CA ILE A 117 -2.39 11.74 -7.19
C ILE A 117 -1.12 11.13 -7.79
N ALA A 118 -0.55 10.11 -7.13
CA ALA A 118 0.63 9.42 -7.60
C ALA A 118 0.68 7.98 -7.08
N GLN A 119 1.49 7.13 -7.72
CA GLN A 119 1.63 5.72 -7.33
C GLN A 119 3.06 5.45 -6.86
N ILE A 120 3.41 6.03 -5.71
CA ILE A 120 4.81 6.08 -5.22
C ILE A 120 5.01 5.39 -3.87
N THR A 121 3.94 4.90 -3.23
CA THR A 121 4.02 4.18 -1.96
C THR A 121 3.47 2.75 -2.08
N ASN A 122 3.63 1.97 -1.02
CA ASN A 122 3.26 0.55 -0.94
C ASN A 122 1.79 0.30 -0.55
N GLY A 123 0.97 1.35 -0.44
CA GLY A 123 -0.47 1.23 -0.18
C GLY A 123 -0.84 1.14 1.29
N MET A 124 0.09 1.46 2.19
CA MET A 124 -0.21 1.71 3.60
C MET A 124 -0.56 3.19 3.84
N ASN A 125 -1.40 3.44 4.84
CA ASN A 125 -1.67 4.75 5.40
C ASN A 125 -0.75 5.03 6.59
N CYS A 126 -0.42 6.29 6.85
CA CYS A 126 0.30 6.68 8.06
C CYS A 126 -0.40 6.15 9.32
N GLN A 127 -1.74 6.17 9.33
CA GLN A 127 -2.54 5.67 10.43
C GLN A 127 -2.40 4.18 10.73
N ASN A 128 -1.87 3.37 9.80
CA ASN A 128 -1.67 1.94 10.07
C ASN A 128 -0.70 1.72 11.24
N CYS A 129 0.21 2.66 11.48
CA CYS A 129 1.14 2.65 12.61
C CYS A 129 0.88 3.79 13.60
N HIS A 130 0.52 4.97 13.12
CA HIS A 130 0.24 6.15 13.94
C HIS A 130 -1.27 6.29 14.18
N LEU A 131 -1.77 5.54 15.16
CA LEU A 131 -3.20 5.32 15.34
C LEU A 131 -4.00 6.62 15.56
N ASP A 132 -5.22 6.65 15.02
CA ASP A 132 -6.11 7.82 14.96
C ASP A 132 -5.44 9.05 14.32
N ALA A 133 -4.76 8.85 13.19
CA ALA A 133 -3.95 9.90 12.53
C ALA A 133 -2.91 10.52 13.47
N GLY A 134 -2.33 9.70 14.35
CA GLY A 134 -1.27 10.08 15.28
C GLY A 134 -1.76 10.76 16.57
N THR A 135 -3.03 10.62 16.95
CA THR A 135 -3.57 11.21 18.20
C THR A 135 -3.75 10.21 19.34
N ARG A 136 -3.69 8.89 19.09
CA ARG A 136 -3.94 7.87 20.12
C ARG A 136 -2.75 7.72 21.09
N ILE A 137 -3.00 7.90 22.38
CA ILE A 137 -2.01 7.63 23.45
C ILE A 137 -1.58 6.16 23.39
N TYR A 138 -0.26 5.91 23.51
CA TYR A 138 0.37 4.60 23.33
C TYR A 138 0.18 3.94 21.94
N GLY A 139 -0.39 4.66 20.98
CA GLY A 139 -0.59 4.22 19.59
C GLY A 139 0.39 4.90 18.62
N ASN A 140 1.65 5.09 19.03
CA ASN A 140 2.66 5.84 18.27
C ASN A 140 2.15 7.22 17.82
N ASN A 141 1.64 8.01 18.76
CA ASN A 141 1.17 9.38 18.47
C ASN A 141 2.33 10.34 18.17
N TYR A 142 2.02 11.51 17.62
CA TYR A 142 3.01 12.53 17.26
C TYR A 142 3.47 13.43 18.44
N ALA A 143 3.18 13.04 19.68
CA ALA A 143 3.59 13.82 20.85
C ALA A 143 5.08 13.70 21.19
N SER A 144 5.86 12.88 20.45
CA SER A 144 7.30 12.71 20.67
C SER A 144 8.13 13.99 20.55
N PHE A 145 7.56 15.09 20.07
CA PHE A 145 8.21 16.39 19.90
C PHE A 145 7.74 17.47 20.89
N ILE A 146 7.08 17.07 21.97
CA ILE A 146 6.46 17.97 22.96
C ILE A 146 6.96 17.57 24.35
#